data_AF-K2CJY5-F1
#
_entry.id   AF-K2CJY5-F1
#
_cell.length_a   1.000
_cell.length_b   1.000
_cell.length_c   1.000
_cell.angle_alpha   90.00
_cell.angle_beta   90.00
_cell.angle_gamma   90.00
#
_symmetry.space_group_name_H-M   'P 1'
#
loop_
_entity.id
_entity.type
_entity.pdbx_description
1 polymer ?
#
loop_
_entity_poly.entity_id
_entity_poly.type
_entity_poly.pdbx_seq_one_letter_code
_entity_poly.pdbx_strand_id
1 'polypeptide(L)'
;MNNKSIRVIGNPLERYHEDPVRLLRAVRFAAKLDFNIESETEAPLFELGELLQHVSPSRLGDEVQKLFLSGFAEKSFLLLRRYQLFKWLFAQTDFCLTEKSEFMANGIVNLALKDMDVRFNEGRGVSAAFLFSIMLWPAMQHLYYQYLSENMSEPEAYEKASVKVLAQQNRQFIVVRRTALMVHEIWRMQRQLLRRGVHAAHLLKHHYFHFALDFLKFRIMSGEDQSMLLDWWRDFHTASTEEQQTMLEVLPAIPRGHHSKRRRGRRRRYR
;
A
#
# COMPACT_ATOMS: atom_id res chain seq x y z
N MET A 1 6.45 -36.09 8.70
CA MET A 1 5.93 -35.12 7.69
C MET A 1 6.61 -35.38 6.35
N ASN A 2 6.32 -36.50 5.68
CA ASN A 2 7.13 -36.93 4.51
C ASN A 2 6.72 -36.27 3.17
N ASN A 3 5.56 -35.60 3.09
CA ASN A 3 5.02 -35.09 1.82
C ASN A 3 4.95 -33.55 1.69
N LYS A 4 5.65 -32.76 2.54
CA LYS A 4 5.71 -31.28 2.49
C LYS A 4 4.43 -30.61 1.95
N SER A 5 3.28 -31.01 2.48
CA SER A 5 1.96 -30.59 2.01
C SER A 5 1.07 -30.16 3.17
N ILE A 6 0.28 -29.12 2.91
CA ILE A 6 -0.75 -28.62 3.80
C ILE A 6 -2.04 -29.39 3.53
N ARG A 7 -2.60 -30.00 4.58
CA ARG A 7 -3.85 -30.74 4.53
C ARG A 7 -4.75 -30.30 5.68
N VAL A 8 -6.04 -30.09 5.39
CA VAL A 8 -7.06 -29.89 6.42
C VAL A 8 -7.47 -31.24 7.02
N ILE A 9 -7.64 -31.29 8.34
CA ILE A 9 -8.09 -32.52 9.02
C ILE A 9 -9.61 -32.65 8.86
N GLY A 10 -10.06 -33.76 8.27
CA GLY A 10 -11.47 -33.99 7.93
C GLY A 10 -11.80 -33.52 6.51
N ASN A 11 -13.10 -33.34 6.22
CA ASN A 11 -13.56 -32.86 4.91
C ASN A 11 -13.29 -31.35 4.74
N PRO A 12 -12.44 -30.90 3.80
CA PRO A 12 -12.07 -29.49 3.66
C PRO A 12 -13.27 -28.56 3.46
N LEU A 13 -14.25 -28.95 2.64
CA LEU A 13 -15.45 -28.17 2.36
C LEU A 13 -16.21 -27.85 3.65
N GLU A 14 -16.54 -28.87 4.43
CA GLU A 14 -17.24 -28.72 5.72
C GLU A 14 -16.45 -27.82 6.68
N ARG A 15 -15.14 -28.05 6.79
CA ARG A 15 -14.28 -27.26 7.68
C ARG A 15 -14.20 -25.79 7.26
N TYR A 16 -14.22 -25.47 5.97
CA TYR A 16 -14.23 -24.08 5.52
C TYR A 16 -15.57 -23.40 5.79
N HIS A 17 -16.70 -24.11 5.67
CA HIS A 17 -18.01 -23.58 6.05
C HIS A 17 -18.13 -23.31 7.56
N GLU A 18 -17.60 -24.21 8.39
CA GLU A 18 -17.58 -24.04 9.85
C GLU A 18 -16.76 -22.81 10.30
N ASP A 19 -15.60 -22.58 9.68
CA ASP A 19 -14.70 -21.47 10.00
C ASP A 19 -13.96 -20.99 8.75
N PRO A 20 -14.50 -19.98 8.05
CA PRO A 20 -13.94 -19.51 6.78
C PRO A 20 -12.51 -18.97 6.89
N VAL A 21 -12.08 -18.58 8.10
CA VAL A 21 -10.69 -18.18 8.37
C VAL A 21 -9.69 -19.30 8.02
N ARG A 22 -10.12 -20.57 8.00
CA ARG A 22 -9.27 -21.70 7.59
C ARG A 22 -8.78 -21.57 6.14
N LEU A 23 -9.51 -20.90 5.26
CA LEU A 23 -9.05 -20.57 3.89
C LEU A 23 -7.74 -19.77 3.96
N LEU A 24 -7.74 -18.69 4.75
CA LEU A 24 -6.58 -17.82 4.95
C LEU A 24 -5.45 -18.56 5.67
N ARG A 25 -5.77 -19.42 6.64
CA ARG A 25 -4.76 -20.20 7.37
C ARG A 25 -4.07 -21.21 6.47
N ALA A 26 -4.78 -21.89 5.58
CA ALA A 26 -4.20 -22.82 4.62
C ALA A 26 -3.17 -22.10 3.73
N VAL A 27 -3.55 -20.95 3.17
CA VAL A 27 -2.66 -20.07 2.40
C VAL A 27 -1.46 -19.61 3.22
N ARG A 28 -1.71 -19.15 4.46
CA ARG A 28 -0.66 -18.68 5.37
C ARG A 28 0.37 -19.75 5.67
N PHE A 29 -0.06 -20.99 5.92
CA PHE A 29 0.85 -22.09 6.20
C PHE A 29 1.60 -22.56 4.96
N ALA A 30 0.96 -22.58 3.79
CA ALA A 30 1.61 -22.86 2.52
C ALA A 30 2.69 -21.81 2.17
N ALA A 31 2.41 -20.54 2.45
CA ALA A 31 3.39 -19.46 2.32
C ALA A 31 4.55 -19.64 3.30
N LYS A 32 4.23 -19.75 4.60
CA LYS A 32 5.23 -19.83 5.69
C LYS A 32 6.18 -21.03 5.58
N LEU A 33 5.64 -22.21 5.27
CA LEU A 33 6.42 -23.47 5.29
C LEU A 33 7.03 -23.80 3.93
N ASP A 34 6.74 -23.00 2.92
CA ASP A 34 7.08 -23.29 1.53
C ASP A 34 6.52 -24.63 1.02
N PHE A 35 5.29 -24.97 1.44
CA PHE A 35 4.64 -26.26 1.14
C PHE A 35 3.54 -26.10 0.10
N ASN A 36 3.27 -27.16 -0.65
CA ASN A 36 2.12 -27.24 -1.53
C ASN A 36 0.84 -27.50 -0.71
N ILE A 37 -0.31 -27.09 -1.23
CA ILE A 37 -1.60 -27.46 -0.64
C ILE A 37 -2.05 -28.75 -1.32
N GLU A 38 -2.50 -29.72 -0.53
CA GLU A 38 -3.05 -30.98 -1.04
C GLU A 38 -4.34 -30.72 -1.84
N SER A 39 -4.57 -31.46 -2.93
CA SER A 39 -5.57 -31.12 -3.94
C SER A 39 -7.00 -30.96 -3.40
N GLU A 40 -7.45 -31.85 -2.51
CA GLU A 40 -8.78 -31.74 -1.89
C GLU A 40 -8.87 -30.52 -0.95
N THR A 41 -7.77 -30.17 -0.29
CA THR A 41 -7.65 -28.98 0.55
C THR A 41 -7.59 -27.69 -0.29
N GLU A 42 -6.98 -27.74 -1.48
CA GLU A 42 -6.76 -26.60 -2.38
C GLU A 42 -8.02 -26.25 -3.17
N ALA A 43 -8.75 -27.23 -3.69
CA ALA A 43 -9.86 -27.00 -4.62
C ALA A 43 -10.91 -25.98 -4.09
N PRO A 44 -11.38 -26.06 -2.82
CA PRO A 44 -12.37 -25.11 -2.32
C PRO A 44 -11.84 -23.68 -2.14
N LEU A 45 -10.51 -23.45 -2.15
CA LEU A 45 -9.94 -22.11 -1.96
C LEU A 45 -10.36 -21.14 -3.07
N PHE A 46 -10.57 -21.65 -4.29
CA PHE A 46 -10.98 -20.83 -5.43
C PHE A 46 -12.46 -20.41 -5.38
N GLU A 47 -13.30 -21.21 -4.74
CA GLU A 47 -14.76 -21.07 -4.78
C GLU A 47 -15.33 -20.45 -3.50
N LEU A 48 -14.75 -20.77 -2.34
CA LEU A 48 -15.32 -20.43 -1.04
C LEU A 48 -14.85 -19.09 -0.47
N GLY A 49 -14.14 -18.28 -1.26
CA GLY A 49 -13.60 -16.99 -0.78
C GLY A 49 -14.68 -16.02 -0.25
N GLU A 50 -15.89 -16.08 -0.79
CA GLU A 50 -17.02 -15.24 -0.35
C GLU A 50 -17.38 -15.46 1.11
N LEU A 51 -17.17 -16.67 1.64
CA LEU A 51 -17.43 -16.99 3.04
C LEU A 51 -16.67 -16.09 4.02
N LEU A 52 -15.56 -15.48 3.58
CA LEU A 52 -14.80 -14.52 4.38
C LEU A 52 -15.65 -13.29 4.76
N GLN A 53 -16.67 -12.92 3.98
CA GLN A 53 -17.58 -11.82 4.33
C GLN A 53 -18.40 -12.08 5.60
N HIS A 54 -18.57 -13.34 5.99
CA HIS A 54 -19.27 -13.73 7.22
C HIS A 54 -18.35 -13.78 8.45
N VAL A 55 -17.04 -13.58 8.27
CA VAL A 55 -16.09 -13.51 9.37
C VAL A 55 -16.09 -12.10 9.96
N SER A 56 -16.09 -12.00 11.30
CA SER A 56 -16.01 -10.71 11.96
C SER A 56 -14.78 -9.90 11.48
N PRO A 57 -14.91 -8.58 11.23
CA PRO A 57 -13.82 -7.72 10.77
C PRO A 57 -12.54 -7.76 11.63
N SER A 58 -12.66 -7.95 12.95
CA SER A 58 -11.50 -8.07 13.84
C SER A 58 -10.68 -9.34 13.56
N ARG A 59 -11.36 -10.50 13.46
CA ARG A 59 -10.69 -11.78 13.19
C ARG A 59 -10.01 -11.80 11.82
N LEU A 60 -10.63 -11.19 10.80
CA LEU A 60 -9.99 -11.01 9.50
C LEU A 60 -8.75 -10.12 9.61
N GLY A 61 -8.83 -9.01 10.35
CA GLY A 61 -7.69 -8.11 10.57
C GLY A 61 -6.50 -8.81 11.23
N ASP A 62 -6.76 -9.69 12.21
CA ASP A 62 -5.71 -10.48 12.87
C ASP A 62 -5.02 -11.44 11.90
N GLU A 63 -5.78 -12.11 11.02
CA GLU A 63 -5.19 -13.01 10.03
C GLU A 63 -4.47 -12.27 8.91
N VAL A 64 -4.97 -11.11 8.48
CA VAL A 64 -4.26 -10.23 7.54
C VAL A 64 -2.90 -9.85 8.11
N GLN A 65 -2.83 -9.45 9.39
CA GLN A 65 -1.55 -9.15 10.02
C GLN A 65 -0.62 -10.37 10.04
N LYS A 66 -1.11 -11.57 10.35
CA LYS A 66 -0.28 -12.80 10.33
C LYS A 66 0.14 -13.23 8.93
N LEU A 67 -0.61 -12.87 7.88
CA LEU A 67 -0.27 -13.15 6.49
C LEU A 67 0.90 -12.27 6.02
N PHE A 68 0.90 -10.99 6.39
CA PHE A 68 1.81 -10.00 5.81
C PHE A 68 2.90 -9.48 6.76
N LEU A 69 2.80 -9.71 8.07
CA LEU A 69 3.77 -9.22 9.07
C LEU A 69 4.57 -10.36 9.71
N SER A 70 4.78 -11.47 8.99
CA SER A 70 5.39 -12.68 9.52
C SER A 70 6.54 -13.24 8.65
N GLY A 71 7.10 -12.44 7.74
CA GLY A 71 8.29 -12.79 6.97
C GLY A 71 8.06 -13.64 5.71
N PHE A 72 6.81 -13.74 5.25
CA PHE A 72 6.41 -14.43 4.02
C PHE A 72 5.24 -13.70 3.32
N ALA A 73 5.22 -12.37 3.42
CA ALA A 73 4.23 -11.45 2.90
C ALA A 73 4.13 -11.48 1.37
N GLU A 74 5.27 -11.50 0.65
CA GLU A 74 5.29 -11.59 -0.82
C GLU A 74 4.62 -12.90 -1.27
N LYS A 75 5.04 -14.02 -0.68
CA LYS A 75 4.46 -15.32 -1.01
C LYS A 75 2.98 -15.42 -0.64
N SER A 76 2.58 -14.88 0.51
CA SER A 76 1.16 -14.81 0.90
C SER A 76 0.35 -14.01 -0.11
N PHE A 77 0.84 -12.85 -0.56
CA PHE A 77 0.17 -12.04 -1.56
C PHE A 77 -0.05 -12.81 -2.86
N LEU A 78 0.99 -13.46 -3.38
CA LEU A 78 0.91 -14.24 -4.62
C LEU A 78 -0.08 -15.40 -4.51
N LEU A 79 -0.08 -16.13 -3.39
CA LEU A 79 -1.04 -17.22 -3.16
C LEU A 79 -2.47 -16.69 -3.02
N LEU A 80 -2.69 -15.60 -2.28
CA LEU A 80 -4.02 -14.98 -2.15
C LEU A 80 -4.57 -14.53 -3.51
N ARG A 81 -3.71 -13.98 -4.38
CA ARG A 81 -4.08 -13.60 -5.75
C ARG A 81 -4.37 -14.82 -6.61
N ARG A 82 -3.54 -15.86 -6.55
CA ARG A 82 -3.75 -17.15 -7.24
C ARG A 82 -5.12 -17.75 -6.91
N TYR A 83 -5.46 -17.82 -5.63
CA TYR A 83 -6.74 -18.39 -5.15
C TYR A 83 -7.91 -17.40 -5.19
N GLN A 84 -7.73 -16.19 -5.75
CA GLN A 84 -8.75 -15.13 -5.77
C GLN A 84 -9.30 -14.75 -4.38
N LEU A 85 -8.51 -14.98 -3.33
CA LEU A 85 -8.86 -14.63 -1.95
C LEU A 85 -8.54 -13.17 -1.64
N PHE A 86 -7.60 -12.56 -2.37
CA PHE A 86 -7.15 -11.20 -2.13
C PHE A 86 -8.29 -10.16 -2.21
N LYS A 87 -9.19 -10.30 -3.18
CA LYS A 87 -10.34 -9.39 -3.38
C LYS A 87 -11.27 -9.30 -2.18
N TRP A 88 -11.40 -10.37 -1.39
CA TRP A 88 -12.24 -10.38 -0.19
C TRP A 88 -11.59 -9.65 0.99
N LEU A 89 -10.28 -9.42 0.95
CA LEU A 89 -9.53 -8.69 1.97
C LEU A 89 -9.27 -7.23 1.57
N PHE A 90 -8.94 -6.98 0.31
CA PHE A 90 -8.56 -5.66 -0.20
C PHE A 90 -9.26 -5.38 -1.55
N ALA A 91 -10.58 -5.23 -1.54
CA ALA A 91 -11.39 -5.18 -2.77
C ALA A 91 -11.01 -4.00 -3.67
N GLN A 92 -10.84 -2.82 -3.06
CA GLN A 92 -10.45 -1.60 -3.77
C GLN A 92 -9.05 -1.70 -4.38
N THR A 93 -8.11 -2.35 -3.70
CA THR A 93 -6.76 -2.57 -4.21
C THR A 93 -6.78 -3.62 -5.32
N ASP A 94 -7.50 -4.72 -5.11
CA ASP A 94 -7.63 -5.80 -6.10
C ASP A 94 -8.15 -5.27 -7.43
N PHE A 95 -9.18 -4.43 -7.40
CA PHE A 95 -9.72 -3.72 -8.56
C PHE A 95 -8.61 -2.98 -9.33
N CYS A 96 -7.85 -2.12 -8.65
CA CYS A 96 -6.76 -1.35 -9.27
C CYS A 96 -5.67 -2.27 -9.85
N LEU A 97 -5.29 -3.32 -9.12
CA LEU A 97 -4.24 -4.25 -9.54
C LEU A 97 -4.64 -5.19 -10.70
N THR A 98 -5.91 -5.26 -11.08
CA THR A 98 -6.38 -6.07 -12.22
C THR A 98 -6.40 -5.30 -13.55
N GLU A 99 -6.25 -3.98 -13.52
CA GLU A 99 -6.19 -3.19 -14.73
C GLU A 99 -4.82 -3.30 -15.42
N LYS A 100 -4.83 -3.57 -16.74
CA LYS A 100 -3.60 -3.75 -17.54
C LYS A 100 -2.68 -2.51 -17.55
N SER A 101 -3.21 -1.33 -17.21
CA SER A 101 -2.51 -0.06 -17.12
C SER A 101 -1.66 0.12 -15.86
N GLU A 102 -1.73 -0.78 -14.87
CA GLU A 102 -1.17 -0.53 -13.54
C GLU A 102 0.06 -1.39 -13.19
N PHE A 103 1.00 -1.52 -14.12
CA PHE A 103 2.30 -2.17 -13.89
C PHE A 103 3.04 -1.58 -12.67
N MET A 104 2.98 -0.25 -12.52
CA MET A 104 3.61 0.46 -11.40
C MET A 104 2.99 0.09 -10.05
N ALA A 105 1.66 0.03 -9.96
CA ALA A 105 0.97 -0.30 -8.70
C ALA A 105 1.31 -1.71 -8.22
N ASN A 106 1.31 -2.68 -9.14
CA ASN A 106 1.77 -4.04 -8.86
C ASN A 106 3.25 -4.07 -8.46
N GLY A 107 4.10 -3.28 -9.12
CA GLY A 107 5.52 -3.15 -8.77
C GLY A 107 5.72 -2.68 -7.32
N ILE A 108 5.02 -1.62 -6.92
CA ILE A 108 5.16 -1.02 -5.59
C ILE A 108 4.80 -2.03 -4.51
N VAL A 109 3.64 -2.69 -4.67
CA VAL A 109 3.16 -3.68 -3.70
C VAL A 109 4.14 -4.85 -3.59
N ASN A 110 4.55 -5.45 -4.71
CA ASN A 110 5.45 -6.61 -4.68
C ASN A 110 6.82 -6.27 -4.09
N LEU A 111 7.44 -5.15 -4.52
CA LEU A 111 8.75 -4.74 -4.01
C LEU A 111 8.72 -4.46 -2.50
N ALA A 112 7.68 -3.78 -2.02
CA ALA A 112 7.54 -3.49 -0.60
C ALA A 112 7.31 -4.75 0.24
N LEU A 113 6.45 -5.68 -0.20
CA LEU A 113 6.21 -6.93 0.53
C LEU A 113 7.48 -7.78 0.61
N LYS A 114 8.27 -7.83 -0.48
CA LYS A 114 9.56 -8.51 -0.50
C LYS A 114 10.57 -7.87 0.48
N ASP A 115 10.67 -6.55 0.49
CA ASP A 115 11.53 -5.83 1.42
C ASP A 115 11.10 -6.02 2.88
N MET A 116 9.79 -6.06 3.15
CA MET A 116 9.25 -6.39 4.47
C MET A 116 9.63 -7.79 4.93
N ASP A 117 9.63 -8.77 4.04
CA ASP A 117 10.08 -10.13 4.36
C ASP A 117 11.55 -10.17 4.72
N VAL A 118 12.40 -9.47 3.95
CA VAL A 118 13.83 -9.31 4.27
C VAL A 118 14.02 -8.67 5.65
N ARG A 119 13.31 -7.56 5.95
CA ARG A 119 13.39 -6.89 7.25
C ARG A 119 13.02 -7.82 8.39
N PHE A 120 11.91 -8.54 8.28
CA PHE A 120 11.46 -9.46 9.31
C PHE A 120 12.50 -10.55 9.59
N ASN A 121 13.05 -11.15 8.53
CA ASN A 121 14.03 -12.24 8.65
C ASN A 121 15.39 -11.78 9.20
N GLU A 122 15.73 -10.50 9.03
CA GLU A 122 16.90 -9.87 9.65
C GLU A 122 16.64 -9.39 11.10
N GLY A 123 15.47 -9.70 11.67
CA GLY A 123 15.09 -9.26 13.01
C GLY A 123 14.75 -7.77 13.12
N ARG A 124 14.59 -7.07 11.99
CA ARG A 124 14.10 -5.70 11.96
C ARG A 124 12.58 -5.69 12.07
N GLY A 125 12.04 -4.76 12.84
CA GLY A 125 10.59 -4.62 13.02
C GLY A 125 9.87 -4.27 11.72
N VAL A 126 8.72 -4.89 11.47
CA VAL A 126 7.79 -4.55 10.40
C VAL A 126 6.58 -3.79 10.96
N SER A 127 6.04 -2.84 10.19
CA SER A 127 4.98 -1.94 10.64
C SER A 127 3.69 -2.18 9.88
N ALA A 128 2.58 -2.38 10.62
CA ALA A 128 1.24 -2.45 10.04
C ALA A 128 0.85 -1.15 9.31
N ALA A 129 1.30 0.00 9.81
CA ALA A 129 1.04 1.28 9.14
C ALA A 129 1.73 1.35 7.78
N PHE A 130 2.97 0.87 7.71
CA PHE A 130 3.70 0.82 6.45
C PHE A 130 3.04 -0.15 5.46
N LEU A 131 2.68 -1.36 5.92
CA LEU A 131 1.93 -2.34 5.13
C LEU A 131 0.69 -1.71 4.51
N PHE A 132 -0.19 -1.11 5.32
CA PHE A 132 -1.44 -0.56 4.81
C PHE A 132 -1.22 0.68 3.95
N SER A 133 -0.17 1.48 4.20
CA SER A 133 0.16 2.61 3.32
C SER A 133 0.52 2.17 1.90
N ILE A 134 1.16 1.00 1.75
CA ILE A 134 1.51 0.42 0.46
C ILE A 134 0.30 -0.29 -0.15
N MET A 135 -0.33 -1.20 0.61
CA MET A 135 -1.42 -2.05 0.12
C MET A 135 -2.62 -1.23 -0.35
N LEU A 136 -2.89 -0.09 0.27
CA LEU A 136 -4.03 0.78 -0.07
C LEU A 136 -3.65 1.92 -1.02
N TRP A 137 -2.38 2.05 -1.39
CA TRP A 137 -1.92 3.10 -2.30
C TRP A 137 -2.59 3.08 -3.67
N PRO A 138 -2.78 1.93 -4.35
CA PRO A 138 -3.43 1.91 -5.66
C PRO A 138 -4.84 2.52 -5.60
N ALA A 139 -5.64 2.11 -4.61
CA ALA A 139 -6.97 2.67 -4.37
C ALA A 139 -6.95 4.16 -4.02
N MET A 140 -5.95 4.60 -3.26
CA MET A 140 -5.74 6.01 -2.92
C MET A 140 -5.47 6.85 -4.17
N GLN A 141 -4.56 6.41 -5.04
CA GLN A 141 -4.25 7.08 -6.29
C GLN A 141 -5.46 7.11 -7.23
N HIS A 142 -6.15 5.99 -7.39
CA HIS A 142 -7.34 5.88 -8.24
C HIS A 142 -8.40 6.92 -7.84
N LEU A 143 -8.78 6.97 -6.55
CA LEU A 143 -9.76 7.94 -6.06
C LEU A 143 -9.26 9.39 -6.12
N TYR A 144 -7.96 9.60 -5.89
CA TYR A 144 -7.36 10.93 -6.00
C TYR A 144 -7.49 11.49 -7.43
N TYR A 145 -7.08 10.73 -8.44
CA TYR A 145 -7.20 11.16 -9.84
C TYR A 145 -8.65 11.27 -10.29
N GLN A 146 -9.54 10.41 -9.79
CA GLN A 146 -10.97 10.57 -10.00
C GLN A 146 -11.45 11.94 -9.51
N TYR A 147 -11.15 12.33 -8.27
CA TYR A 147 -11.59 13.64 -7.74
C TYR A 147 -10.95 14.83 -8.45
N LEU A 148 -9.70 14.71 -8.92
CA LEU A 148 -9.09 15.74 -9.75
C LEU A 148 -9.86 15.91 -11.08
N SER A 149 -10.30 14.82 -11.70
CA SER A 149 -11.10 14.87 -12.93
C SER A 149 -12.47 15.54 -12.71
N GLU A 150 -12.98 15.52 -11.47
CA GLU A 150 -14.20 16.19 -11.02
C GLU A 150 -13.95 17.69 -10.66
N ASN A 151 -12.81 18.27 -11.04
CA ASN A 151 -12.38 19.65 -10.77
C ASN A 151 -12.15 20.00 -9.29
N MET A 152 -11.92 19.00 -8.44
CA MET A 152 -11.54 19.23 -7.05
C MET A 152 -10.10 19.76 -6.95
N SER A 153 -9.83 20.62 -5.96
CA SER A 153 -8.47 21.08 -5.72
C SER A 153 -7.57 19.92 -5.24
N GLU A 154 -6.28 19.91 -5.60
CA GLU A 154 -5.38 18.81 -5.17
C GLU A 154 -5.38 18.54 -3.66
N PRO A 155 -5.32 19.55 -2.75
CA PRO A 155 -5.32 19.28 -1.32
C PRO A 155 -6.62 18.62 -0.85
N GLU A 156 -7.76 19.09 -1.35
CA GLU A 156 -9.07 18.57 -1.00
C GLU A 156 -9.28 17.15 -1.55
N ALA A 157 -8.89 16.92 -2.80
CA ALA A 157 -8.95 15.61 -3.45
C ALA A 157 -8.15 14.57 -2.68
N TYR A 158 -6.94 14.94 -2.23
CA TYR A 158 -6.06 14.06 -1.49
C TYR A 158 -6.66 13.67 -0.12
N GLU A 159 -7.14 14.66 0.62
CA GLU A 159 -7.76 14.46 1.93
C GLU A 159 -9.00 13.55 1.80
N LYS A 160 -9.88 13.89 0.86
CA LYS A 160 -11.12 13.14 0.60
C LYS A 160 -10.84 11.70 0.15
N ALA A 161 -9.84 11.49 -0.71
CA ALA A 161 -9.44 10.16 -1.16
C ALA A 161 -8.90 9.32 0.00
N SER A 162 -7.96 9.88 0.78
CA SER A 162 -7.33 9.20 1.92
C SER A 162 -8.36 8.72 2.95
N VAL A 163 -9.27 9.60 3.37
CA VAL A 163 -10.34 9.26 4.32
C VAL A 163 -11.27 8.19 3.74
N LYS A 164 -11.66 8.31 2.47
CA LYS A 164 -12.58 7.37 1.82
C LYS A 164 -11.98 5.98 1.68
N VAL A 165 -10.72 5.84 1.28
CA VAL A 165 -10.03 4.55 1.15
C VAL A 165 -9.99 3.80 2.49
N LEU A 166 -9.61 4.51 3.57
CA LEU A 166 -9.53 3.91 4.90
C LEU A 166 -10.93 3.52 5.42
N ALA A 167 -11.93 4.36 5.18
CA ALA A 167 -13.32 4.07 5.55
C ALA A 167 -13.90 2.87 4.78
N GLN A 168 -13.56 2.73 3.50
CA GLN A 168 -13.94 1.59 2.68
C GLN A 168 -13.22 0.31 3.15
N GLN A 169 -11.92 0.39 3.45
CA GLN A 169 -11.15 -0.76 3.95
C GLN A 169 -11.74 -1.31 5.27
N ASN A 170 -12.17 -0.41 6.17
CA ASN A 170 -12.76 -0.79 7.45
C ASN A 170 -14.08 -1.59 7.31
N ARG A 171 -14.71 -1.61 6.13
CA ARG A 171 -15.86 -2.50 5.86
C ARG A 171 -15.46 -3.96 5.69
N GLN A 172 -14.21 -4.24 5.31
CA GLN A 172 -13.70 -5.61 5.15
C GLN A 172 -13.05 -6.11 6.44
N PHE A 173 -12.11 -5.34 7.00
CA PHE A 173 -11.52 -5.63 8.30
C PHE A 173 -11.09 -4.34 9.00
N ILE A 174 -11.04 -4.35 10.33
CA ILE A 174 -10.76 -3.13 11.11
C ILE A 174 -9.26 -2.79 11.03
N VAL A 175 -8.95 -1.66 10.43
CA VAL A 175 -7.68 -0.96 10.62
C VAL A 175 -7.84 -0.04 11.83
N VAL A 176 -7.17 -0.38 12.93
CA VAL A 176 -7.27 0.40 14.18
C VAL A 176 -6.93 1.88 13.94
N ARG A 177 -7.66 2.77 14.62
CA ARG A 177 -7.57 4.23 14.39
C ARG A 177 -6.15 4.76 14.40
N ARG A 178 -5.31 4.31 15.36
CA ARG A 178 -3.90 4.72 15.44
C ARG A 178 -3.15 4.38 14.15
N THR A 179 -3.32 3.17 13.61
CA THR A 179 -2.70 2.74 12.36
C THR A 179 -3.21 3.53 11.17
N ALA A 180 -4.52 3.80 11.11
CA ALA A 180 -5.10 4.62 10.05
C ALA A 180 -4.52 6.05 10.02
N LEU A 181 -4.32 6.68 11.18
CA LEU A 181 -3.67 8.00 11.27
C LEU A 181 -2.23 7.95 10.77
N MET A 182 -1.47 6.89 11.12
CA MET A 182 -0.10 6.71 10.63
C MET A 182 -0.04 6.52 9.11
N VAL A 183 -0.97 5.75 8.54
CA VAL A 183 -1.11 5.57 7.08
C VAL A 183 -1.35 6.93 6.41
N HIS A 184 -2.28 7.71 6.95
CA HIS A 184 -2.60 9.04 6.44
C HIS A 184 -1.37 9.97 6.45
N GLU A 185 -0.59 9.99 7.53
CA GLU A 185 0.63 10.79 7.60
C GLU A 185 1.69 10.32 6.59
N ILE A 186 1.91 9.01 6.44
CA ILE A 186 2.85 8.47 5.44
C ILE A 186 2.45 8.94 4.03
N TRP A 187 1.16 8.88 3.70
CA TRP A 187 0.64 9.40 2.43
C TRP A 187 0.83 10.91 2.30
N ARG A 188 0.52 11.69 3.33
CA ARG A 188 0.74 13.15 3.28
C ARG A 188 2.21 13.48 3.01
N MET A 189 3.13 12.75 3.64
CA MET A 189 4.57 12.89 3.42
C MET A 189 4.98 12.55 1.98
N GLN A 190 4.30 11.63 1.28
CA GLN A 190 4.58 11.36 -0.13
C GLN A 190 4.50 12.62 -1.00
N ARG A 191 3.57 13.54 -0.71
CA ARG A 191 3.47 14.82 -1.44
C ARG A 191 4.53 15.83 -1.01
N GLN A 192 4.86 15.83 0.28
CA GLN A 192 5.89 16.73 0.82
C GLN A 192 7.27 16.37 0.31
N LEU A 193 7.54 15.07 0.13
CA LEU A 193 8.80 14.57 -0.42
C LEU A 193 9.00 15.04 -1.86
N LEU A 194 7.94 15.22 -2.66
CA LEU A 194 8.04 15.77 -4.03
C LEU A 194 8.51 17.23 -4.07
N ARG A 195 8.49 17.94 -2.94
CA ARG A 195 8.92 19.33 -2.84
C ARG A 195 10.19 19.38 -2.01
N ARG A 196 11.25 19.97 -2.57
CA ARG A 196 12.48 20.29 -1.83
C ARG A 196 12.39 21.72 -1.31
N GLY A 197 12.86 21.97 -0.09
CA GLY A 197 12.81 23.31 0.51
C GLY A 197 12.95 23.28 2.02
N VAL A 198 12.71 24.44 2.66
CA VAL A 198 12.94 24.65 4.11
C VAL A 198 12.16 23.67 5.00
N HIS A 199 11.03 23.15 4.53
CA HIS A 199 10.26 22.12 5.24
C HIS A 199 10.99 20.77 5.35
N ALA A 200 12.06 20.55 4.57
CA ALA A 200 12.79 19.29 4.56
C ALA A 200 13.45 18.96 5.90
N ALA A 201 14.05 19.96 6.57
CA ALA A 201 14.65 19.77 7.89
C ALA A 201 13.61 19.39 8.95
N HIS A 202 12.37 19.89 8.81
CA HIS A 202 11.26 19.48 9.68
C HIS A 202 10.80 18.06 9.35
N LEU A 203 10.74 17.72 8.07
CA LEU A 203 10.31 16.39 7.61
C LEU A 203 11.27 15.29 8.08
N LEU A 204 12.59 15.53 8.08
CA LEU A 204 13.59 14.58 8.59
C LEU A 204 13.37 14.20 10.06
N LYS A 205 12.92 15.16 10.88
CA LYS A 205 12.67 14.94 12.31
C LYS A 205 11.38 14.16 12.58
N HIS A 206 10.55 13.97 11.55
CA HIS A 206 9.27 13.30 11.70
C HIS A 206 9.47 11.79 11.88
N HIS A 207 8.78 11.21 12.86
CA HIS A 207 8.93 9.79 13.22
C HIS A 207 8.64 8.83 12.05
N TYR A 208 7.76 9.20 11.12
CA TYR A 208 7.40 8.39 9.95
C TYR A 208 8.22 8.69 8.68
N PHE A 209 9.26 9.53 8.77
CA PHE A 209 10.08 9.89 7.61
C PHE A 209 10.69 8.69 6.89
N HIS A 210 11.29 7.77 7.64
CA HIS A 210 11.89 6.57 7.06
C HIS A 210 10.87 5.72 6.28
N PHE A 211 9.65 5.54 6.79
CA PHE A 211 8.57 4.87 6.06
C PHE A 211 8.19 5.62 4.78
N ALA A 212 8.08 6.94 4.84
CA ALA A 212 7.76 7.74 3.66
C ALA A 212 8.88 7.68 2.60
N LEU A 213 10.15 7.66 3.03
CA LEU A 213 11.30 7.56 2.14
C LEU A 213 11.41 6.17 1.50
N ASP A 214 11.20 5.11 2.27
CA ASP A 214 11.14 3.73 1.77
C ASP A 214 10.02 3.55 0.75
N PHE A 215 8.87 4.15 1.01
CA PHE A 215 7.77 4.16 0.05
C PHE A 215 8.17 4.88 -1.25
N LEU A 216 8.76 6.08 -1.16
CA LEU A 216 9.23 6.80 -2.35
C LEU A 216 10.24 5.95 -3.15
N LYS A 217 11.13 5.23 -2.47
CA LYS A 217 12.05 4.27 -3.10
C LYS A 217 11.28 3.22 -3.92
N PHE A 218 10.25 2.58 -3.36
CA PHE A 218 9.47 1.58 -4.10
C PHE A 218 8.70 2.15 -5.28
N ARG A 219 8.17 3.38 -5.15
CA ARG A 219 7.54 4.12 -6.25
C ARG A 219 8.49 4.31 -7.43
N ILE A 220 9.71 4.77 -7.15
CA ILE A 220 10.75 4.97 -8.18
C ILE A 220 11.18 3.65 -8.80
N MET A 221 11.46 2.63 -7.98
CA MET A 221 11.86 1.31 -8.47
C MET A 221 10.77 0.64 -9.33
N SER A 222 9.50 1.04 -9.18
CA SER A 222 8.39 0.53 -9.97
C SER A 222 8.19 1.27 -11.29
N GLY A 223 8.97 2.31 -11.57
CA GLY A 223 8.96 3.05 -12.83
C GLY A 223 8.58 4.53 -12.73
N GLU A 224 8.35 5.08 -11.52
CA GLU A 224 8.14 6.53 -11.39
C GLU A 224 9.45 7.31 -11.61
N ASP A 225 9.43 8.29 -12.52
CA ASP A 225 10.59 9.14 -12.84
C ASP A 225 10.80 10.22 -11.76
N GLN A 226 11.39 9.81 -10.64
CA GLN A 226 11.73 10.67 -9.49
C GLN A 226 13.09 10.27 -8.86
N SER A 227 13.99 9.60 -9.59
CA SER A 227 15.26 9.08 -9.05
C SER A 227 16.12 10.15 -8.37
N MET A 228 16.29 11.31 -9.03
CA MET A 228 17.03 12.46 -8.50
C MET A 228 16.49 12.99 -7.17
N LEU A 229 15.18 12.81 -6.92
CA LEU A 229 14.56 13.24 -5.68
C LEU A 229 14.95 12.32 -4.52
N LEU A 230 14.96 11.01 -4.74
CA LEU A 230 15.34 10.03 -3.72
C LEU A 230 16.80 10.19 -3.31
N ASP A 231 17.69 10.37 -4.27
CA ASP A 231 19.12 10.57 -3.99
C ASP A 231 19.32 11.84 -3.16
N TRP A 232 18.66 12.94 -3.54
CA TRP A 232 18.70 14.18 -2.76
C TRP A 232 18.24 13.99 -1.31
N TRP A 233 17.13 13.26 -1.08
CA TRP A 233 16.64 13.01 0.28
C TRP A 233 17.56 12.09 1.09
N ARG A 234 18.23 11.13 0.44
CA ARG A 234 19.22 10.26 1.09
C ARG A 234 20.44 11.07 1.54
N ASP A 235 20.99 11.86 0.64
CA ASP A 235 22.13 12.73 0.94
C ASP A 235 21.76 13.72 2.06
N PHE A 236 20.59 14.35 1.95
CA PHE A 236 20.09 15.30 2.95
C PHE A 236 19.88 14.65 4.33
N HIS A 237 19.43 13.40 4.38
CA HIS A 237 19.25 12.65 5.63
C HIS A 237 20.58 12.31 6.32
N THR A 238 21.65 12.07 5.55
CA THR A 238 22.98 11.74 6.09
C THR A 238 23.88 12.96 6.32
N ALA A 239 23.55 14.11 5.71
CA ALA A 239 24.29 15.36 5.82
C ALA A 239 24.25 15.96 7.23
N SER A 240 25.35 16.62 7.62
CA SER A 240 25.44 17.46 8.81
C SER A 240 24.50 18.67 8.71
N THR A 241 24.23 19.34 9.84
CA THR A 241 23.33 20.52 9.86
C THR A 241 23.80 21.65 8.93
N GLU A 242 25.12 21.87 8.83
CA GLU A 242 25.72 22.90 7.96
C GLU A 242 25.59 22.52 6.47
N GLU A 243 25.84 21.24 6.14
CA GLU A 243 25.62 20.71 4.80
C GLU A 243 24.14 20.75 4.40
N GLN A 244 23.22 20.44 5.31
CA GLN A 244 21.78 20.55 5.08
C GLN A 244 21.39 22.00 4.74
N GLN A 245 21.90 23.00 5.46
CA GLN A 245 21.65 24.41 5.14
C GLN A 245 22.17 24.76 3.75
N THR A 246 23.40 24.35 3.43
CA THR A 246 24.02 24.57 2.12
C THR A 246 23.20 23.91 1.00
N MET A 247 22.76 22.67 1.19
CA MET A 247 21.90 21.96 0.23
C MET A 247 20.58 22.69 -0.03
N LEU A 248 20.00 23.34 0.99
CA LEU A 248 18.76 24.12 0.86
C LEU A 248 18.97 25.44 0.12
N GLU A 249 20.12 26.10 0.30
CA GLU A 249 20.48 27.34 -0.39
C GLU A 249 20.76 27.14 -1.89
N VAL A 250 21.32 25.98 -2.24
CA VAL A 250 21.65 25.60 -3.63
C VAL A 250 20.42 25.11 -4.41
N LEU A 251 19.27 24.89 -3.76
CA LEU A 251 18.06 24.48 -4.46
C LEU A 251 17.63 25.57 -5.46
N PRO A 252 17.36 25.21 -6.73
CA PRO A 252 16.84 26.17 -7.68
C PRO A 252 15.54 26.75 -7.13
N ALA A 253 15.40 28.08 -7.20
CA ALA A 253 14.19 28.77 -6.79
C ALA A 253 12.98 28.06 -7.39
N ILE A 254 12.05 27.63 -6.52
CA ILE A 254 10.84 26.90 -6.93
C ILE A 254 10.20 27.68 -8.08
N PRO A 255 10.00 27.09 -9.27
CA PRO A 255 9.20 27.73 -10.31
C PRO A 255 7.84 28.00 -9.68
N ARG A 256 7.52 29.27 -9.42
CA ARG A 256 6.16 29.67 -9.07
C ARG A 256 5.31 29.11 -10.19
N GLY A 257 4.48 28.12 -9.87
CA GLY A 257 3.77 27.31 -10.86
C GLY A 257 3.18 28.19 -11.94
N HIS A 258 3.31 27.74 -13.19
CA HIS A 258 2.62 28.31 -14.33
C HIS A 258 1.14 28.45 -13.96
N HIS A 259 0.74 29.64 -13.48
CA HIS A 259 -0.64 30.08 -13.63
C HIS A 259 -0.86 30.12 -15.13
N SER A 260 -1.48 29.05 -15.65
CA SER A 260 -2.15 29.07 -16.94
C SER A 260 -2.85 30.42 -17.04
N LYS A 261 -2.34 31.28 -17.93
CA LYS A 261 -2.98 32.55 -18.27
C LYS A 261 -4.40 32.18 -18.67
N ARG A 262 -5.36 32.51 -17.79
CA ARG A 262 -6.79 32.58 -18.11
C ARG A 262 -6.90 33.27 -19.48
N ARG A 263 -7.18 32.49 -20.53
CA ARG A 263 -7.62 33.04 -21.81
C ARG A 263 -8.91 33.80 -21.50
N ARG A 264 -8.81 35.12 -21.38
CA ARG A 264 -9.96 36.02 -21.33
C ARG A 264 -10.80 35.73 -22.58
N GLY A 265 -11.91 35.04 -22.39
CA GLY A 265 -12.93 34.84 -23.41
C GLY A 265 -13.38 36.20 -23.92
N ARG A 266 -13.06 36.48 -25.18
CA ARG A 266 -13.48 37.66 -25.92
C ARG A 266 -15.01 37.58 -26.01
N ARG A 267 -15.73 38.38 -25.22
CA ARG A 267 -17.19 38.59 -25.35
C ARG A 267 -17.49 38.99 -26.79
N ARG A 268 -18.02 38.07 -27.60
CA ARG A 268 -18.72 38.41 -28.84
C ARG A 268 -20.09 38.96 -28.43
N ARG A 269 -20.23 40.29 -28.52
CA ARG A 269 -21.54 40.96 -28.57
C ARG A 269 -22.22 40.49 -29.87
N TYR A 270 -23.35 39.82 -29.75
CA TYR A 270 -24.34 39.82 -30.84
C TYR A 270 -25.18 41.08 -30.68
N ARG A 271 -25.21 41.89 -31.74
CA ARG A 271 -26.33 42.76 -32.07
C ARG A 271 -27.31 41.95 -32.88
#